data_AF-A0A7W6VGA9-F1
#
_entry.id   AF-A0A7W6VGA9-F1
#
_cell.length_a   1.000
_cell.length_b   1.000
_cell.length_c   1.000
_cell.angle_alpha   90.00
_cell.angle_beta   90.00
_cell.angle_gamma   90.00
#
_symmetry.space_group_name_H-M   'P 1'
#
loop_
_entity.id
_entity.type
_entity.pdbx_description
1 polymer ?
#
loop_
_entity_poly.entity_id
_entity_poly.type
_entity_poly.pdbx_seq_one_letter_code
_entity_poly.pdbx_strand_id
1 'polypeptide(L)'
;MPRSSGSYSTSDLSRKSGDIIAEALRHPVTITQRNKPRLVLLNIEDYERLMKQSDRRSAGTIGTMSDELFAEFENAVETYAGEDEAGR
;
A
#
# COMPACT_ATOMS: atom_id res chain seq x y z
N MET A 1 17.30 -3.36 30.29
CA MET A 1 17.61 -3.34 28.84
C MET A 1 16.34 -2.95 28.09
N PRO A 2 16.32 -1.88 27.28
CA PRO A 2 15.12 -1.50 26.55
C PRO A 2 14.91 -2.56 25.46
N ARG A 3 13.77 -3.27 25.49
CA ARG A 3 13.45 -4.19 24.40
C ARG A 3 13.20 -3.32 23.17
N SER A 4 13.93 -3.57 22.10
CA SER A 4 13.54 -3.20 20.75
C SER A 4 12.25 -3.95 20.40
N SER A 5 11.08 -3.52 20.89
CA SER A 5 9.90 -4.40 20.96
C SER A 5 8.77 -4.00 20.01
N GLY A 6 9.08 -3.69 18.76
CA GLY A 6 8.06 -3.70 17.70
C GLY A 6 7.66 -5.11 17.25
N SER A 7 8.00 -6.19 18.00
CA SER A 7 7.71 -7.58 17.61
C SER A 7 7.29 -8.43 18.81
N TYR A 8 6.14 -9.09 18.67
CA TYR A 8 5.49 -9.89 19.71
C TYR A 8 5.18 -11.29 19.19
N SER A 9 5.17 -12.31 20.05
CA SER A 9 4.65 -13.63 19.67
C SER A 9 3.12 -13.65 19.72
N THR A 10 2.49 -14.63 19.07
CA THR A 10 1.05 -14.89 19.23
C THR A 10 0.67 -15.11 20.70
N SER A 11 1.55 -15.72 21.49
CA SER A 11 1.35 -15.91 22.92
C SER A 11 1.46 -14.60 23.72
N ASP A 12 2.33 -13.67 23.31
CA ASP A 12 2.39 -12.34 23.93
C ASP A 12 1.11 -11.55 23.62
N LEU A 13 0.64 -11.60 22.37
CA LEU A 13 -0.61 -10.94 21.96
C LEU A 13 -1.80 -11.42 22.80
N SER A 14 -1.90 -12.72 23.06
CA SER A 14 -2.97 -13.28 23.90
C SER A 14 -2.93 -12.81 25.36
N ARG A 15 -1.74 -12.53 25.91
CA ARG A 15 -1.55 -12.21 27.34
C ARG A 15 -1.50 -10.70 27.61
N LYS A 16 -1.13 -9.90 26.61
CA LYS A 16 -0.83 -8.47 26.71
C LYS A 16 -1.47 -7.68 25.58
N SER A 17 -2.65 -8.10 25.13
CA SER A 17 -3.34 -7.48 24.00
C SER A 17 -3.52 -5.99 24.19
N GLY A 18 -3.90 -5.53 25.39
CA GLY A 18 -4.08 -4.10 25.69
C GLY A 18 -2.82 -3.26 25.43
N ASP A 19 -1.68 -3.67 25.99
CA ASP A 19 -0.41 -2.96 25.82
C ASP A 19 0.06 -2.97 24.36
N ILE A 20 -0.06 -4.13 23.70
CA ILE A 20 0.36 -4.30 22.30
C ILE A 20 -0.53 -3.48 21.36
N ILE A 21 -1.84 -3.40 21.63
CA ILE A 21 -2.77 -2.54 20.87
C ILE A 21 -2.44 -1.06 21.11
N ALA A 22 -2.18 -0.65 22.36
CA ALA A 22 -1.81 0.73 22.67
C ALA A 22 -0.50 1.15 21.98
N GLU A 23 0.45 0.23 21.82
CA GLU A 23 1.65 0.45 21.03
C GLU A 23 1.37 0.49 19.53
N ALA A 24 0.55 -0.44 19.02
CA ALA A 24 0.15 -0.50 17.60
C ALA A 24 -0.60 0.75 17.12
N LEU A 25 -1.30 1.44 18.02
CA LEU A 25 -1.93 2.74 17.75
C LEU A 25 -0.90 3.86 17.52
N ARG A 26 0.31 3.74 18.08
CA ARG A 26 1.40 4.73 17.94
C ARG A 26 2.31 4.41 16.76
N HIS A 27 2.55 3.13 16.49
CA HIS A 27 3.36 2.68 15.36
C HIS A 27 3.09 1.20 15.05
N PRO A 28 3.31 0.73 13.80
CA PRO A 28 3.12 -0.68 13.46
C PRO A 28 3.97 -1.63 14.32
N VAL A 29 3.40 -2.79 14.66
CA VAL A 29 4.07 -3.86 15.40
C VAL A 29 3.92 -5.20 14.68
N THR A 30 4.94 -6.05 14.74
CA THR A 30 4.99 -7.36 14.11
C THR A 30 4.48 -8.43 15.07
N ILE A 31 3.63 -9.33 14.58
CA ILE A 31 3.25 -10.54 15.30
C ILE A 31 3.94 -11.74 14.65
N THR A 32 4.63 -12.51 15.48
CA THR A 32 5.37 -13.71 15.10
C THR A 32 4.60 -14.96 15.50
N GLN A 33 4.71 -16.00 14.68
CA GLN A 33 4.24 -17.34 14.96
C GLN A 33 5.41 -18.31 14.79
N ARG A 34 5.68 -19.15 15.80
CA ARG A 34 6.85 -20.05 15.81
C ARG A 34 8.16 -19.30 15.49
N ASN A 35 8.33 -18.11 16.07
CA ASN A 35 9.48 -17.21 15.87
C ASN A 35 9.67 -16.70 14.43
N LYS A 36 8.64 -16.78 13.57
CA LYS A 36 8.65 -16.20 12.23
C LYS A 36 7.64 -15.07 12.14
N PRO A 37 7.97 -13.90 11.54
CA PRO A 37 7.01 -12.84 11.32
C PRO A 37 5.90 -13.34 10.39
N ARG A 38 4.64 -13.13 10.78
CA ARG A 38 3.48 -13.58 9.99
C ARG A 38 2.47 -12.47 9.74
N LEU A 39 2.32 -11.56 10.70
CA LEU A 39 1.33 -10.50 10.65
C LEU A 39 1.96 -9.19 11.11
N VAL A 40 1.37 -8.09 10.71
CA VAL A 40 1.63 -6.76 11.26
C VAL A 40 0.30 -6.23 11.79
N LEU A 41 0.33 -5.67 12.99
CA LEU A 41 -0.77 -4.90 13.57
C LEU A 41 -0.44 -3.42 13.39
N LEU A 42 -1.36 -2.68 12.81
CA LEU A 42 -1.25 -1.25 12.53
C LEU A 42 -2.59 -0.58 12.80
N ASN A 43 -2.58 0.74 13.00
CA ASN A 43 -3.83 1.50 13.07
C ASN A 43 -4.59 1.43 11.73
N ILE A 44 -5.89 1.67 11.78
CA ILE A 44 -6.76 1.58 10.59
C ILE A 44 -6.44 2.66 9.56
N GLU A 45 -6.08 3.86 9.98
CA GLU A 45 -5.79 4.97 9.07
C GLU A 45 -4.55 4.71 8.21
N ASP A 46 -3.51 4.11 8.78
CA ASP A 46 -2.28 3.75 8.09
C ASP A 46 -2.51 2.56 7.16
N TYR A 47 -3.37 1.62 7.55
CA TYR A 47 -3.82 0.56 6.64
C TYR A 47 -4.55 1.16 5.43
N GLU A 48 -5.48 2.09 5.66
CA GLU A 48 -6.21 2.77 4.58
C GLU A 48 -5.29 3.61 3.70
N ARG A 49 -4.33 4.35 4.28
CA ARG A 49 -3.32 5.10 3.53
C ARG A 49 -2.49 4.18 2.63
N LEU A 50 -2.05 3.05 3.17
CA LEU A 50 -1.26 2.05 2.42
C LEU A 50 -2.08 1.42 1.29
N MET A 51 -3.36 1.10 1.53
CA MET A 51 -4.26 0.60 0.49
C MET A 51 -4.56 1.64 -0.59
N LYS A 52 -4.76 2.92 -0.23
CA LYS A 52 -4.95 4.02 -1.19
C LYS A 52 -3.73 4.25 -2.06
N GLN A 53 -2.53 4.18 -1.50
CA GLN A 53 -1.28 4.25 -2.30
C GLN A 53 -1.08 3.01 -3.19
N SER A 54 -1.63 1.86 -2.77
CA SER A 54 -1.59 0.63 -3.57
C SER A 54 -2.56 0.65 -4.75
N ASP A 55 -3.65 1.42 -4.67
CA ASP A 55 -4.55 1.64 -5.80
C ASP A 55 -3.97 2.70 -6.74
N ARG A 56 -3.13 2.24 -7.67
CA ARG A 56 -2.48 3.09 -8.68
C ARG A 56 -3.45 3.61 -9.74
N ARG A 57 -4.75 3.30 -9.63
CA ARG A 57 -5.77 3.78 -10.57
C ARG A 57 -6.12 5.22 -10.21
N SER A 58 -5.58 6.17 -10.96
CA SER A 58 -6.03 7.56 -10.91
C SER A 58 -7.20 7.77 -11.88
N ALA A 59 -8.34 8.25 -11.38
CA ALA A 59 -9.39 8.79 -12.22
C ALA A 59 -9.19 10.31 -12.33
N GLY A 60 -9.03 10.83 -13.54
CA GLY A 60 -8.87 12.26 -13.81
C GLY A 60 -9.67 12.67 -15.05
N THR A 61 -9.93 13.96 -15.19
CA THR A 61 -10.42 14.54 -16.45
C THR A 61 -9.25 15.01 -17.29
N ILE A 62 -9.46 15.25 -18.59
CA ILE A 62 -8.41 15.81 -19.49
C ILE A 62 -7.80 17.09 -18.89
N GLY A 63 -8.61 17.94 -18.24
CA GLY A 63 -8.14 19.18 -17.63
C GLY A 63 -7.30 19.02 -16.36
N THR A 64 -7.26 17.82 -15.76
CA THR A 64 -6.45 17.49 -14.57
C THR A 64 -5.25 16.61 -14.89
N MET A 65 -5.09 16.23 -16.15
CA MET A 65 -4.00 15.39 -16.64
C MET A 65 -2.71 16.22 -16.67
N SER A 66 -1.57 15.61 -16.32
CA SER A 66 -0.28 16.28 -16.53
C SER A 66 0.05 16.32 -18.02
N ASP A 67 0.76 17.37 -18.45
CA ASP A 67 1.20 17.52 -19.85
C ASP A 67 2.04 16.32 -20.32
N GLU A 68 2.85 15.76 -19.43
CA GLU A 68 3.66 14.57 -19.69
C GLU A 68 2.80 13.34 -20.02
N LEU A 69 1.75 13.09 -19.21
CA LEU A 69 0.85 11.96 -19.41
C LEU A 69 -0.04 12.18 -20.65
N PHE A 70 -0.40 13.43 -20.93
CA PHE A 70 -1.16 13.80 -22.12
C PHE A 70 -0.37 13.51 -23.41
N ALA A 71 0.89 13.90 -23.47
CA ALA A 71 1.76 13.62 -24.60
C ALA A 71 2.00 12.11 -24.82
N GLU A 72 2.14 11.34 -23.74
CA GLU A 72 2.23 9.87 -23.80
C GLU A 72 0.94 9.28 -24.40
N PHE A 73 -0.22 9.76 -23.96
CA PHE A 73 -1.51 9.31 -24.46
C PHE A 73 -1.72 9.65 -25.94
N GLU A 74 -1.39 10.86 -26.39
CA GLU A 74 -1.45 11.25 -27.80
C GLU A 74 -0.60 10.33 -28.69
N ASN A 75 0.62 10.03 -28.27
CA ASN A 75 1.51 9.14 -29.01
C ASN A 75 0.96 7.71 -29.09
N ALA A 76 0.39 7.21 -27.99
CA ALA A 76 -0.24 5.88 -27.97
C ALA A 76 -1.45 5.80 -28.91
N VAL A 77 -2.28 6.86 -28.97
CA VAL A 77 -3.43 6.92 -29.89
C VAL A 77 -2.98 6.98 -31.35
N GLU A 78 -1.97 7.78 -31.67
CA GLU A 78 -1.40 7.86 -33.02
C GLU A 78 -0.82 6.51 -33.47
N THR A 79 -0.09 5.84 -32.57
CA THR A 79 0.45 4.49 -32.82
C THR A 79 -0.67 3.50 -33.11
N TYR A 80 -1.72 3.49 -32.28
CA TYR A 80 -2.87 2.62 -32.47
C TYR A 80 -3.60 2.89 -33.80
N ALA A 81 -3.78 4.16 -34.17
CA ALA A 81 -4.40 4.53 -35.43
C ALA A 81 -3.58 4.05 -36.65
N GLY A 82 -2.25 4.18 -36.58
CA GLY A 82 -1.36 3.70 -37.62
C GLY A 82 -1.29 2.18 -37.75
N GLU A 83 -1.44 1.44 -36.64
CA GLU A 83 -1.52 -0.02 -36.65
C GLU A 83 -2.81 -0.54 -37.32
N ASP A 84 -3.94 0.17 -37.16
CA ASP A 84 -5.22 -0.19 -37.78
C ASP A 84 -5.25 0.07 -39.30
N GLU A 85 -4.47 1.05 -39.79
CA GLU A 85 -4.29 1.32 -41.23
C GLU A 85 -3.32 0.34 -41.92
N ALA A 86 -2.34 -0.22 -41.20
CA ALA A 86 -1.38 -1.18 -41.74
C ALA A 86 -1.92 -2.61 -41.85
N GLY A 87 -3.06 -2.90 -41.22
CA GLY A 87 -3.72 -4.21 -41.21
C GLY A 87 -4.77 -4.44 -42.31
N ARG A 88 -4.93 -3.50 -43.26
CA ARG A 88 -5.96 -3.55 -44.32
C ARG A 88 -5.40 -3.76 -45.72
#